data_AF-A0AAD9IH13-F1
#
_entry.id   AF-A0AAD9IH13-F1
#
_cell.length_a   1.000
_cell.length_b   1.000
_cell.length_c   1.000
_cell.angle_alpha   90.00
_cell.angle_beta   90.00
_cell.angle_gamma   90.00
#
_symmetry.space_group_name_H-M   'P 1'
#
loop_
_entity.id
_entity.type
_entity.pdbx_description
1 polymer ?
#
loop_
_entity_poly.entity_id
_entity_poly.type
_entity_poly.pdbx_seq_one_letter_code
_entity_poly.pdbx_strand_id
1 'polypeptide(L)'
;MRNPIPFLQRYTEFDVLASSDGLYSPVFSEQLEQTENFHRRPNPGIALFRPSAESLVFSWLDCVLRGLDSDRACLAAQVQQDLKRIENFPEPAVLAHYDSVVLGALPTNLFVGGQMWLEGYHQRDNASDIFAQHASGQSCAEAKKHRMREDGRWLMDGERHFDNMVGFIAYDPDIPLELLETVQTFADPTDEWMLMRREAYGEDWIYPQLEDKLPHLYLVNHQLRQLRSQMVLAAELGNAAVILPRFVCGHDKNAYGLGGRVLGSRMRIPFHCPADMILDFRAIKQHRPAGFKEYNFLLKSGAELHNKTRLDVYICQPDELGCETGDTPVKLTYRQSVRIQPRRTLAQLRRLFLSAIRQHRLLYFHGDMANLMVMTEDEIWRHSSELQKFMGYDLFWDLPGHFTASERQLNDTWQAVLEEYRGCD
;
A
#
# COMPACT_ATOMS: atom_id res chain seq x y z
N MET A 1 6.79 2.58 21.59
CA MET A 1 7.92 1.71 21.17
C MET A 1 8.88 1.57 22.33
N ARG A 2 9.52 0.41 22.48
CA ARG A 2 10.45 0.12 23.58
C ARG A 2 11.88 0.48 23.15
N ASN A 3 12.76 0.80 24.10
CA ASN A 3 14.15 1.14 23.82
C ASN A 3 14.91 -0.11 23.32
N PRO A 4 15.52 -0.12 22.12
CA PRO A 4 16.24 -1.28 21.58
C PRO A 4 17.68 -1.42 22.12
N ILE A 5 18.22 -0.41 22.81
CA ILE A 5 19.59 -0.43 23.36
C ILE A 5 19.91 -1.63 24.28
N PRO A 6 18.97 -2.17 25.09
CA PRO A 6 19.23 -3.37 25.90
C PRO A 6 19.67 -4.60 25.08
N PHE A 7 19.24 -4.73 23.81
CA PHE A 7 19.73 -5.80 22.94
C PHE A 7 21.22 -5.65 22.65
N LEU A 8 21.66 -4.43 22.32
CA LEU A 8 23.08 -4.16 22.14
C LEU A 8 23.84 -4.35 23.45
N GLN A 9 23.28 -4.03 24.61
CA GLN A 9 23.96 -4.27 25.89
C GLN A 9 24.08 -5.76 26.24
N ARG A 10 23.10 -6.59 25.83
CA ARG A 10 23.09 -8.03 26.06
C ARG A 10 24.09 -8.77 25.18
N TYR A 11 24.17 -8.40 23.91
CA TYR A 11 25.00 -9.05 22.89
C TYR A 11 26.28 -8.23 22.64
N THR A 12 27.24 -8.39 23.54
CA THR A 12 28.48 -7.59 23.57
C THR A 12 29.52 -8.00 22.54
N GLU A 13 29.45 -9.25 22.13
CA GLU A 13 30.32 -9.94 21.19
C GLU A 13 30.00 -9.64 19.72
N PHE A 14 28.91 -8.91 19.45
CA PHE A 14 28.50 -8.48 18.12
C PHE A 14 28.88 -7.02 17.87
N ASP A 15 29.45 -6.76 16.69
CA ASP A 15 29.77 -5.40 16.23
C ASP A 15 28.52 -4.67 15.72
N VAL A 16 27.62 -5.43 15.08
CA VAL A 16 26.37 -4.91 14.53
C VAL A 16 25.22 -5.88 14.80
N LEU A 17 24.09 -5.34 15.26
CA LEU A 17 22.81 -6.03 15.28
C LEU A 17 21.87 -5.36 14.29
N ALA A 18 21.29 -6.11 13.35
CA ALA A 18 20.41 -5.54 12.35
C ALA A 18 19.15 -6.39 12.12
N SER A 19 18.06 -5.71 11.76
CA SER A 19 16.84 -6.37 11.29
C SER A 19 17.02 -6.95 9.88
N SER A 20 16.09 -7.82 9.48
CA SER A 20 16.03 -8.37 8.12
C SER A 20 14.60 -8.35 7.58
N ASP A 21 14.47 -8.44 6.25
CA ASP A 21 13.17 -8.67 5.58
C ASP A 21 12.96 -10.17 5.27
N GLY A 22 13.55 -11.06 6.08
CA GLY A 22 13.37 -12.51 5.95
C GLY A 22 11.97 -12.94 6.37
N LEU A 23 11.25 -13.68 5.53
CA LEU A 23 9.83 -14.05 5.73
C LEU A 23 9.59 -15.21 6.70
N TYR A 24 10.67 -15.78 7.21
CA TYR A 24 10.67 -16.89 8.14
C TYR A 24 11.43 -16.50 9.39
N SER A 25 10.77 -16.68 10.54
CA SER A 25 11.44 -16.68 11.83
C SER A 25 10.96 -17.87 12.64
N PRO A 26 11.90 -18.72 13.08
CA PRO A 26 11.60 -19.79 14.02
C PRO A 26 11.66 -19.31 15.47
N VAL A 27 12.08 -18.06 15.73
CA VAL A 27 12.33 -17.53 17.08
C VAL A 27 11.18 -16.63 17.52
N PHE A 28 10.51 -16.99 18.60
CA PHE A 28 9.43 -16.20 19.22
C PHE A 28 9.85 -15.58 20.57
N SER A 29 11.15 -15.61 20.88
CA SER A 29 11.75 -15.07 22.10
C SER A 29 12.53 -13.78 21.82
N GLU A 30 13.30 -13.30 22.80
CA GLU A 30 14.26 -12.19 22.62
C GLU A 30 15.65 -12.67 22.15
N GLN A 31 15.79 -13.92 21.69
CA GLN A 31 17.04 -14.45 21.13
C GLN A 31 17.29 -13.91 19.72
N LEU A 32 18.54 -13.94 19.27
CA LEU A 32 18.90 -13.57 17.90
C LEU A 32 18.38 -14.60 16.90
N GLU A 33 18.05 -14.14 15.69
CA GLU A 33 17.55 -14.98 14.60
C GLU A 33 18.65 -15.81 13.98
N GLN A 34 18.23 -16.87 13.30
CA GLN A 34 19.09 -17.60 12.39
C GLN A 34 19.58 -16.68 11.24
N THR A 35 20.85 -16.80 10.88
CA THR A 35 21.55 -15.82 10.02
C THR A 35 21.27 -15.99 8.54
N GLU A 36 20.56 -17.03 8.12
CA GLU A 36 20.13 -17.27 6.73
C GLU A 36 19.26 -16.12 6.19
N ASN A 37 18.61 -15.37 7.08
CA ASN A 37 17.83 -14.19 6.72
C ASN A 37 18.69 -13.02 6.23
N PHE A 38 19.94 -12.90 6.68
CA PHE A 38 20.89 -11.88 6.17
C PHE A 38 21.44 -12.21 4.80
N HIS A 39 21.64 -13.48 4.47
CA HIS A 39 22.01 -13.89 3.10
C HIS A 39 20.95 -13.46 2.09
N ARG A 40 19.68 -13.37 2.51
CA ARG A 40 18.58 -12.99 1.63
C ARG A 40 18.37 -11.49 1.57
N ARG A 41 18.14 -10.82 2.71
CA ARG A 41 17.69 -9.40 2.74
C ARG A 41 18.04 -8.69 4.06
N PRO A 42 19.29 -8.21 4.26
CA PRO A 42 19.61 -7.35 5.41
C PRO A 42 18.85 -6.02 5.29
N ASN A 43 18.35 -5.51 6.41
CA ASN A 43 17.54 -4.29 6.42
C ASN A 43 18.15 -3.25 7.39
N PRO A 44 18.73 -2.13 6.87
CA PRO A 44 19.32 -1.10 7.71
C PRO A 44 18.30 -0.29 8.51
N GLY A 45 17.00 -0.49 8.26
CA GLY A 45 15.94 0.29 8.88
C GLY A 45 15.88 0.19 10.40
N ILE A 46 16.36 -0.92 10.95
CA ILE A 46 16.65 -1.04 12.38
C ILE A 46 18.01 -1.73 12.52
N ALA A 47 19.03 -0.95 12.84
CA ALA A 47 20.38 -1.43 13.04
C ALA A 47 21.07 -0.70 14.20
N LEU A 48 21.87 -1.45 14.95
CA LEU A 48 22.62 -0.99 16.11
C LEU A 48 24.09 -1.29 15.82
N PHE A 49 24.93 -0.25 15.83
CA PHE A 49 26.35 -0.34 15.49
C PHE A 49 27.22 -0.03 16.70
N ARG A 50 28.30 -0.79 16.86
CA ARG A 50 29.41 -0.44 17.76
C ARG A 50 30.49 0.34 17.03
N PRO A 51 31.37 1.06 17.76
CA PRO A 51 32.55 1.67 17.18
C PRO A 51 33.46 0.68 16.42
N SER A 52 33.47 -0.60 16.79
CA SER A 52 34.22 -1.63 16.08
C SER A 52 33.75 -1.86 14.63
N ALA A 53 32.52 -1.48 14.28
CA ALA A 53 31.98 -1.57 12.93
C ALA A 53 32.32 -0.33 12.05
N GLU A 54 33.23 0.53 12.48
CA GLU A 54 33.57 1.80 11.82
C GLU A 54 33.96 1.62 10.34
N SER A 55 34.75 0.59 10.02
CA SER A 55 35.16 0.28 8.65
C SER A 55 33.95 0.04 7.73
N LEU A 56 33.04 -0.84 8.15
CA LEU A 56 31.79 -1.14 7.44
C LEU A 56 30.95 0.13 7.26
N VAL A 57 30.79 0.95 8.31
CA VAL A 57 29.99 2.17 8.24
C VAL A 57 30.58 3.17 7.25
N PHE A 58 31.90 3.35 7.22
CA PHE A 58 32.53 4.25 6.25
C PHE A 58 32.44 3.75 4.81
N SER A 59 32.66 2.46 4.55
CA SER A 59 32.49 1.90 3.21
C SER A 59 31.03 1.96 2.75
N TRP A 60 30.09 1.69 3.65
CA TRP A 60 28.66 1.85 3.38
C TRP A 60 28.31 3.31 3.05
N LEU A 61 28.76 4.25 3.88
CA LEU A 61 28.51 5.68 3.70
C LEU A 61 29.13 6.21 2.40
N ASP A 62 30.34 5.78 2.05
CA ASP A 62 30.99 6.15 0.78
C ASP A 62 30.15 5.72 -0.43
N CYS A 63 29.62 4.50 -0.42
CA CYS A 63 28.72 4.02 -1.47
C CYS A 63 27.46 4.88 -1.59
N VAL A 64 26.83 5.23 -0.46
CA VAL A 64 25.60 6.04 -0.43
C VAL A 64 25.87 7.48 -0.86
N LEU A 65 26.93 8.11 -0.35
CA LEU A 65 27.26 9.51 -0.62
C LEU A 65 27.74 9.73 -2.06
N ARG A 66 28.36 8.72 -2.68
CA ARG A 66 28.68 8.73 -4.12
C ARG A 66 27.45 8.48 -5.00
N GLY A 67 26.30 8.16 -4.41
CA GLY A 67 25.07 7.87 -5.13
C GLY A 67 25.14 6.61 -5.99
N LEU A 68 25.95 5.62 -5.58
CA LEU A 68 26.11 4.37 -6.34
C LEU A 68 24.82 3.53 -6.32
N ASP A 69 24.13 3.49 -5.18
CA ASP A 69 22.85 2.80 -5.01
C ASP A 69 22.12 3.33 -3.75
N SER A 70 20.95 2.77 -3.44
CA SER A 70 20.22 2.95 -2.19
C SER A 70 21.02 2.50 -0.96
N ASP A 71 20.72 3.09 0.20
CA ASP A 71 21.31 2.72 1.50
C ASP A 71 21.24 1.22 1.78
N ARG A 72 20.09 0.59 1.53
CA ARG A 72 19.90 -0.85 1.66
C ARG A 72 20.79 -1.65 0.71
N ALA A 73 20.86 -1.27 -0.57
CA ALA A 73 21.66 -1.99 -1.56
C ALA A 73 23.16 -1.84 -1.30
N CYS A 74 23.61 -0.63 -0.95
CA CYS A 74 24.98 -0.38 -0.52
C CYS A 74 25.35 -1.22 0.71
N LEU A 75 24.50 -1.29 1.74
CA LEU A 75 24.76 -2.14 2.91
C LEU A 75 24.80 -3.62 2.52
N ALA A 76 23.83 -4.07 1.71
CA ALA A 76 23.80 -5.45 1.23
C ALA A 76 25.08 -5.81 0.47
N ALA A 77 25.60 -4.92 -0.38
CA ALA A 77 26.86 -5.13 -1.08
C ALA A 77 28.05 -5.28 -0.12
N GLN A 78 28.12 -4.48 0.95
CA GLN A 78 29.19 -4.59 1.94
C GLN A 78 29.12 -5.87 2.79
N VAL A 79 27.90 -6.37 3.04
CA VAL A 79 27.66 -7.50 3.95
C VAL A 79 27.63 -8.83 3.21
N GLN A 80 27.00 -8.91 2.04
CA GLN A 80 26.73 -10.17 1.35
C GLN A 80 27.89 -10.67 0.49
N GLN A 81 28.87 -9.80 0.17
CA GLN A 81 29.98 -10.15 -0.72
C GLN A 81 30.82 -11.33 -0.19
N ASP A 82 31.01 -11.42 1.12
CA ASP A 82 31.88 -12.39 1.78
C ASP A 82 31.29 -12.97 3.06
N LEU A 83 29.96 -12.95 3.19
CA LEU A 83 29.24 -13.38 4.39
C LEU A 83 29.55 -14.85 4.73
N LYS A 84 30.15 -15.09 5.91
CA LYS A 84 30.50 -16.43 6.41
C LYS A 84 29.81 -16.69 7.73
N ARG A 85 29.19 -17.85 7.87
CA ARG A 85 28.69 -18.31 9.17
C ARG A 85 29.85 -18.57 10.12
N ILE A 86 29.73 -18.12 11.37
CA ILE A 86 30.70 -18.43 12.42
C ILE A 86 30.20 -19.69 13.15
N GLU A 87 30.95 -20.79 13.05
CA GLU A 87 30.64 -22.01 13.79
C GLU A 87 31.00 -21.85 15.28
N ASN A 88 30.20 -22.45 16.16
CA ASN A 88 30.42 -22.46 17.62
C ASN A 88 30.48 -21.07 18.29
N PHE A 89 29.86 -20.06 17.67
CA PHE A 89 29.64 -18.77 18.32
C PHE A 89 28.52 -18.88 19.38
N PRO A 90 28.53 -18.08 20.47
CA PRO A 90 27.52 -18.19 21.53
C PRO A 90 26.06 -18.05 21.06
N GLU A 91 25.85 -17.30 19.97
CA GLU A 91 24.57 -17.04 19.33
C GLU A 91 24.73 -17.15 17.80
N PRO A 92 23.65 -17.28 17.02
CA PRO A 92 23.75 -17.25 15.56
C PRO A 92 24.42 -15.97 15.05
N ALA A 93 25.56 -16.12 14.39
CA ALA A 93 26.39 -15.01 13.93
C ALA A 93 27.01 -15.27 12.56
N VAL A 94 27.24 -14.17 11.83
CA VAL A 94 27.97 -14.16 10.57
C VAL A 94 29.09 -13.14 10.61
N LEU A 95 30.21 -13.48 9.97
CA LEU A 95 31.33 -12.60 9.73
C LEU A 95 31.17 -11.99 8.33
N ALA A 96 31.36 -10.68 8.22
CA ALA A 96 31.22 -9.95 6.97
C ALA A 96 32.27 -8.84 6.85
N HIS A 97 32.26 -8.19 5.69
CA HIS A 97 33.09 -7.03 5.40
C HIS A 97 34.57 -7.36 5.57
N TYR A 98 35.06 -8.27 4.75
CA TYR A 98 36.43 -8.78 4.73
C TYR A 98 36.85 -9.39 6.07
N ASP A 99 35.99 -10.25 6.60
CA ASP A 99 36.19 -10.95 7.87
C ASP A 99 36.38 -10.02 9.10
N SER A 100 35.95 -8.76 9.03
CA SER A 100 36.26 -7.75 10.06
C SER A 100 35.08 -7.36 10.96
N VAL A 101 33.86 -7.75 10.62
CA VAL A 101 32.64 -7.37 11.36
C VAL A 101 31.78 -8.59 11.69
N VAL A 102 31.45 -8.76 12.97
CA VAL A 102 30.52 -9.79 13.47
C VAL A 102 29.10 -9.22 13.51
N LEU A 103 28.20 -9.84 12.75
CA LEU A 103 26.80 -9.45 12.58
C LEU A 103 25.83 -10.44 13.23
N GLY A 104 24.83 -9.90 13.93
CA GLY A 104 23.74 -10.66 14.55
C GLY A 104 22.38 -10.19 14.06
N ALA A 105 21.48 -11.14 13.81
CA ALA A 105 20.15 -10.86 13.27
C ALA A 105 19.16 -10.60 14.41
N LEU A 106 18.55 -9.42 14.43
CA LEU A 106 17.54 -9.10 15.43
C LEU A 106 16.27 -9.96 15.23
N PRO A 107 15.63 -10.43 16.32
CA PRO A 107 14.37 -11.18 16.30
C PRO A 107 13.31 -10.47 15.46
N THR A 108 12.91 -11.05 14.32
CA THR A 108 11.98 -10.42 13.37
C THR A 108 10.55 -10.33 13.90
N ASN A 109 10.20 -11.10 14.95
CA ASN A 109 8.97 -10.95 15.73
C ASN A 109 8.97 -9.67 16.61
N LEU A 110 10.14 -9.14 16.97
CA LEU A 110 10.29 -7.92 17.79
C LEU A 110 10.72 -6.71 16.96
N PHE A 111 11.55 -6.94 15.94
CA PHE A 111 12.15 -5.93 15.06
C PHE A 111 11.65 -6.17 13.63
N VAL A 112 10.46 -5.68 13.35
CA VAL A 112 9.71 -6.05 12.15
C VAL A 112 10.10 -5.16 10.98
N GLY A 113 10.63 -5.77 9.91
CA GLY A 113 10.86 -5.14 8.62
C GLY A 113 9.55 -4.90 7.83
N GLY A 114 9.62 -4.12 6.76
CA GLY A 114 8.42 -3.64 6.07
C GLY A 114 7.74 -4.70 5.21
N GLN A 115 8.52 -5.58 4.58
CA GLN A 115 7.97 -6.73 3.87
C GLN A 115 7.35 -7.72 4.85
N MET A 116 8.03 -7.99 5.97
CA MET A 116 7.51 -8.85 7.03
C MET A 116 6.19 -8.34 7.60
N TRP A 117 6.08 -7.03 7.77
CA TRP A 117 4.84 -6.41 8.22
C TRP A 117 3.70 -6.64 7.22
N LEU A 118 3.96 -6.37 5.94
CA LEU A 118 3.01 -6.50 4.84
C LEU A 118 2.46 -7.93 4.74
N GLU A 119 3.33 -8.91 4.89
CA GLU A 119 3.01 -10.34 4.74
C GLU A 119 2.26 -10.92 5.96
N GLY A 120 1.68 -10.05 6.80
CA GLY A 120 0.81 -10.41 7.92
C GLY A 120 1.55 -11.03 9.10
N TYR A 121 2.87 -10.87 9.22
CA TYR A 121 3.63 -11.50 10.30
C TYR A 121 3.18 -11.04 11.69
N HIS A 122 2.80 -9.76 11.81
CA HIS A 122 2.28 -9.17 13.04
C HIS A 122 0.94 -9.75 13.50
N GLN A 123 0.24 -10.50 12.63
CA GLN A 123 -1.05 -11.13 12.92
C GLN A 123 -0.91 -12.59 13.33
N ARG A 124 0.33 -13.12 13.43
CA ARG A 124 0.57 -14.48 13.92
C ARG A 124 0.29 -14.58 15.41
N ASP A 125 -0.34 -15.67 15.82
CA ASP A 125 -0.39 -16.07 17.23
C ASP A 125 1.05 -16.14 17.76
N ASN A 126 1.33 -15.45 18.87
CA ASN A 126 2.66 -15.25 19.47
C ASN A 126 3.56 -14.17 18.84
N ALA A 127 3.05 -13.30 17.95
CA ALA A 127 3.73 -12.02 17.68
C ALA A 127 3.74 -11.20 18.98
N SER A 128 4.87 -11.21 19.68
CA SER A 128 5.13 -10.48 20.91
C SER A 128 4.99 -8.96 20.70
N ASP A 129 4.87 -8.19 21.79
CA ASP A 129 4.87 -6.72 21.76
C ASP A 129 6.06 -6.19 20.94
N ILE A 130 5.78 -5.80 19.69
CA ILE A 130 6.76 -5.33 18.72
C ILE A 130 7.58 -4.19 19.32
N PHE A 131 8.90 -4.34 19.34
CA PHE A 131 9.85 -3.37 19.88
C PHE A 131 9.99 -2.17 18.94
N ALA A 132 10.27 -2.46 17.67
CA ALA A 132 10.47 -1.47 16.61
C ALA A 132 9.96 -2.02 15.27
N GLN A 133 9.42 -1.11 14.46
CA GLN A 133 8.92 -1.41 13.13
C GLN A 133 9.56 -0.44 12.15
N HIS A 134 10.07 -0.96 11.03
CA HIS A 134 10.53 -0.15 9.92
C HIS A 134 9.75 -0.53 8.67
N ALA A 135 9.15 0.46 8.02
CA ALA A 135 8.54 0.27 6.71
C ALA A 135 9.67 0.31 5.65
N SER A 136 10.21 -0.85 5.28
CA SER A 136 11.00 -1.06 4.06
C SER A 136 10.13 -1.47 2.86
N GLY A 137 10.59 -1.17 1.64
CA GLY A 137 9.90 -1.53 0.39
C GLY A 137 8.91 -0.49 -0.14
N GLN A 138 8.77 0.66 0.53
CA GLN A 138 7.90 1.76 0.10
C GLN A 138 8.64 2.74 -0.82
N SER A 139 7.90 3.37 -1.73
CA SER A 139 8.43 4.28 -2.74
C SER A 139 9.05 5.58 -2.19
N CYS A 140 8.66 6.00 -0.98
CA CYS A 140 9.19 7.22 -0.34
C CYS A 140 8.87 7.31 1.15
N ALA A 141 9.43 8.32 1.82
CA ALA A 141 9.15 8.60 3.23
C ALA A 141 7.67 8.87 3.54
N GLU A 142 6.91 9.49 2.63
CA GLU A 142 5.48 9.74 2.88
C GLU A 142 4.65 8.45 2.80
N ALA A 143 4.97 7.54 1.87
CA ALA A 143 4.38 6.20 1.85
C ALA A 143 4.65 5.44 3.15
N LYS A 144 5.88 5.52 3.68
CA LYS A 144 6.23 4.94 4.99
C LYS A 144 5.37 5.51 6.12
N LYS A 145 5.23 6.84 6.19
CA LYS A 145 4.37 7.50 7.20
C LYS A 145 2.91 7.10 7.05
N HIS A 146 2.40 7.06 5.83
CA HIS A 146 1.01 6.67 5.55
C HIS A 146 0.74 5.24 6.03
N ARG A 147 1.63 4.29 5.72
CA ARG A 147 1.52 2.91 6.20
C ARG A 147 1.49 2.84 7.73
N MET A 148 2.36 3.57 8.41
CA MET A 148 2.34 3.63 9.88
C MET A 148 1.05 4.26 10.43
N ARG A 149 0.40 5.17 9.70
CA ARG A 149 -0.92 5.71 10.05
C ARG A 149 -2.03 4.69 9.86
N GLU A 150 -2.01 3.94 8.75
CA GLU A 150 -2.93 2.82 8.49
C GLU A 150 -2.84 1.73 9.56
N ASP A 151 -1.66 1.54 10.15
CA ASP A 151 -1.43 0.60 11.25
C ASP A 151 -1.78 1.18 12.64
N GLY A 152 -2.10 2.48 12.74
CA GLY A 152 -2.36 3.16 14.01
C GLY A 152 -1.11 3.36 14.89
N ARG A 153 0.09 3.24 14.31
CA ARG A 153 1.38 3.30 15.03
C ARG A 153 2.11 4.63 14.86
N TRP A 154 1.63 5.49 13.97
CA TRP A 154 2.14 6.85 13.83
C TRP A 154 1.55 7.79 14.89
N LEU A 155 2.40 8.24 15.83
CA LEU A 155 1.98 9.04 16.99
C LEU A 155 2.28 10.55 16.85
N MET A 156 2.87 10.97 15.72
CA MET A 156 3.40 12.32 15.54
C MET A 156 2.46 13.24 14.73
N ASP A 157 1.20 12.84 14.54
CA ASP A 157 0.22 13.69 13.87
C ASP A 157 -0.24 14.80 14.80
N GLY A 158 -0.08 16.05 14.36
CA GLY A 158 -0.66 17.22 15.02
C GLY A 158 -2.08 17.51 14.53
N GLU A 159 -2.73 18.52 15.12
CA GLU A 159 -4.11 18.92 14.78
C GLU A 159 -4.33 19.18 13.29
N ARG A 160 -3.34 19.75 12.59
CA ARG A 160 -3.39 19.98 11.14
C ARG A 160 -3.59 18.72 10.30
N HIS A 161 -3.24 17.55 10.83
CA HIS A 161 -3.50 16.29 10.13
C HIS A 161 -5.01 16.02 10.03
N PHE A 162 -5.79 16.49 10.99
CA PHE A 162 -7.24 16.28 11.06
C PHE A 162 -8.04 17.44 10.45
N ASP A 163 -7.39 18.44 9.84
CA ASP A 163 -8.06 19.59 9.25
C ASP A 163 -7.98 19.58 7.71
N ASN A 164 -9.04 20.07 7.09
CA ASN A 164 -9.12 20.39 5.67
C ASN A 164 -10.11 21.56 5.50
N MET A 165 -9.70 22.60 4.74
CA MET A 165 -10.51 23.81 4.59
C MET A 165 -11.89 23.55 3.96
N VAL A 166 -11.99 22.56 3.08
CA VAL A 166 -13.24 22.18 2.40
C VAL A 166 -14.00 21.15 3.22
N GLY A 167 -13.32 20.06 3.59
CA GLY A 167 -13.90 18.91 4.28
C GLY A 167 -13.33 17.61 3.75
N PHE A 168 -14.05 16.52 4.02
CA PHE A 168 -13.65 15.15 3.75
C PHE A 168 -14.73 14.42 2.96
N ILE A 169 -14.30 13.46 2.15
CA ILE A 169 -15.19 12.53 1.44
C ILE A 169 -14.73 11.12 1.77
N ALA A 170 -15.67 10.26 2.18
CA ALA A 170 -15.47 8.84 2.44
C ALA A 170 -16.60 8.03 1.81
N TYR A 171 -16.41 6.72 1.63
CA TYR A 171 -17.45 5.82 1.15
C TYR A 171 -17.25 4.41 1.70
N ASP A 172 -18.33 3.63 1.72
CA ASP A 172 -18.26 2.19 1.97
C ASP A 172 -17.81 1.47 0.69
N PRO A 173 -16.65 0.80 0.67
CA PRO A 173 -16.19 0.10 -0.51
C PRO A 173 -17.09 -1.10 -0.82
N ASP A 174 -17.54 -1.19 -2.07
CA ASP A 174 -18.26 -2.34 -2.61
C ASP A 174 -17.27 -3.24 -3.36
N ILE A 175 -17.18 -4.51 -2.99
CA ILE A 175 -16.35 -5.49 -3.70
C ILE A 175 -17.17 -6.76 -3.86
N PRO A 176 -17.55 -7.13 -5.10
CA PRO A 176 -18.24 -8.38 -5.38
C PRO A 176 -17.48 -9.59 -4.82
N LEU A 177 -18.20 -10.49 -4.18
CA LEU A 177 -17.62 -11.69 -3.57
C LEU A 177 -16.89 -12.55 -4.61
N GLU A 178 -17.41 -12.59 -5.83
CA GLU A 178 -16.85 -13.34 -6.95
C GLU A 178 -15.42 -12.88 -7.29
N LEU A 179 -15.12 -11.57 -7.18
CA LEU A 179 -13.77 -11.06 -7.41
C LEU A 179 -12.80 -11.49 -6.31
N LEU A 180 -13.27 -11.57 -5.06
CA LEU A 180 -12.47 -12.06 -3.94
C LEU A 180 -12.18 -13.56 -4.08
N GLU A 181 -13.20 -14.36 -4.43
CA GLU A 181 -13.08 -15.80 -4.63
C GLU A 181 -12.18 -16.16 -5.83
N THR A 182 -12.29 -15.41 -6.93
CA THR A 182 -11.44 -15.61 -8.13
C THR A 182 -9.97 -15.39 -7.79
N VAL A 183 -9.67 -14.32 -7.05
CA VAL A 183 -8.31 -14.01 -6.59
C VAL A 183 -7.78 -15.06 -5.63
N GLN A 184 -8.61 -15.52 -4.69
CA GLN A 184 -8.22 -16.54 -3.73
C GLN A 184 -7.88 -17.87 -4.40
N THR A 185 -8.73 -18.32 -5.33
CA THR A 185 -8.53 -19.57 -6.08
C THR A 185 -7.24 -19.53 -6.90
N PHE A 186 -6.92 -18.37 -7.48
CA PHE A 186 -5.70 -18.20 -8.25
C PHE A 186 -4.42 -18.21 -7.38
N ALA A 187 -4.52 -17.79 -6.13
CA ALA A 187 -3.38 -17.65 -5.23
C ALA A 187 -2.85 -18.97 -4.65
N ASP A 188 -3.69 -20.01 -4.64
CA ASP A 188 -3.34 -21.34 -4.12
C ASP A 188 -3.40 -22.37 -5.27
N PRO A 189 -2.46 -22.31 -6.24
CA PRO A 189 -2.47 -23.18 -7.41
C PRO A 189 -2.27 -24.65 -7.03
N THR A 190 -2.93 -25.56 -7.75
CA THR A 190 -2.79 -27.00 -7.55
C THR A 190 -1.43 -27.52 -8.02
N ASP A 191 -1.00 -28.67 -7.52
CA ASP A 191 0.22 -29.35 -8.00
C ASP A 191 0.16 -29.61 -9.52
N GLU A 192 -1.01 -29.93 -10.04
CA GLU A 192 -1.27 -30.12 -11.47
C GLU A 192 -1.04 -28.83 -12.26
N TRP A 193 -1.53 -27.68 -11.77
CA TRP A 193 -1.28 -26.38 -12.38
C TRP A 193 0.22 -26.04 -12.41
N MET A 194 0.93 -26.32 -11.32
CA MET A 194 2.38 -26.10 -11.21
C MET A 194 3.18 -26.98 -12.18
N LEU A 195 2.74 -28.22 -12.41
CA LEU A 195 3.33 -29.13 -13.40
C LEU A 195 3.09 -28.65 -14.83
N MET A 196 1.85 -28.31 -15.19
CA MET A 196 1.52 -27.73 -16.49
C MET A 196 2.35 -26.48 -16.79
N ARG A 197 2.55 -25.63 -15.78
CA ARG A 197 3.42 -24.43 -15.84
C ARG A 197 4.87 -24.76 -16.16
N ARG A 198 5.44 -25.76 -15.48
CA ARG A 198 6.82 -26.20 -15.71
C ARG A 198 7.00 -26.75 -17.11
N GLU A 199 6.01 -27.49 -17.61
CA GLU A 199 6.02 -28.03 -18.98
C GLU A 199 5.92 -26.92 -20.03
N ALA A 200 5.06 -25.91 -19.80
CA ALA A 200 4.84 -24.82 -20.75
C ALA A 200 6.00 -23.82 -20.84
N TYR A 201 6.64 -23.48 -19.70
CA TYR A 201 7.62 -22.38 -19.63
C TYR A 201 9.04 -22.81 -19.25
N GLY A 202 9.31 -24.10 -19.08
CA GLY A 202 10.66 -24.60 -18.77
C GLY A 202 11.21 -23.99 -17.46
N GLU A 203 12.42 -23.42 -17.50
CA GLU A 203 13.07 -22.81 -16.33
C GLU A 203 12.41 -21.49 -15.88
N ASP A 204 11.69 -20.82 -16.77
CA ASP A 204 11.03 -19.53 -16.50
C ASP A 204 9.66 -19.67 -15.82
N TRP A 205 9.22 -20.90 -15.52
CA TRP A 205 7.93 -21.20 -14.92
C TRP A 205 7.64 -20.44 -13.61
N ILE A 206 8.70 -20.04 -12.89
CA ILE A 206 8.64 -19.27 -11.65
C ILE A 206 8.23 -17.81 -11.84
N TYR A 207 8.41 -17.24 -13.04
CA TYR A 207 8.11 -15.84 -13.30
C TYR A 207 6.62 -15.63 -13.62
N PRO A 208 5.99 -14.61 -13.03
CA PRO A 208 4.58 -14.34 -13.25
C PRO A 208 4.34 -13.76 -14.64
N GLN A 209 3.44 -14.40 -15.38
CA GLN A 209 2.95 -13.97 -16.69
C GLN A 209 1.76 -13.00 -16.51
N LEU A 210 1.27 -12.40 -17.60
CA LEU A 210 0.16 -11.45 -17.53
C LEU A 210 -1.13 -12.11 -17.03
N GLU A 211 -1.40 -13.34 -17.49
CA GLU A 211 -2.56 -14.16 -17.11
C GLU A 211 -2.64 -14.31 -15.59
N ASP A 212 -1.48 -14.44 -14.93
CA ASP A 212 -1.41 -14.60 -13.49
C ASP A 212 -1.82 -13.37 -12.71
N LYS A 213 -1.77 -12.21 -13.36
CA LYS A 213 -2.06 -10.93 -12.76
C LYS A 213 -3.50 -10.51 -13.03
N LEU A 214 -4.19 -11.14 -13.99
CA LEU A 214 -5.55 -10.75 -14.39
C LEU A 214 -6.54 -10.74 -13.20
N PRO A 215 -6.62 -11.79 -12.34
CA PRO A 215 -7.53 -11.75 -11.20
C PRO A 215 -7.26 -10.56 -10.27
N HIS A 216 -5.98 -10.30 -9.98
CA HIS A 216 -5.57 -9.15 -9.17
C HIS A 216 -5.95 -7.82 -9.84
N LEU A 217 -5.68 -7.69 -11.14
CA LEU A 217 -5.98 -6.47 -11.90
C LEU A 217 -7.48 -6.20 -11.91
N TYR A 218 -8.34 -7.20 -12.14
CA TYR A 218 -9.79 -7.02 -12.08
C TYR A 218 -10.28 -6.58 -10.71
N LEU A 219 -9.74 -7.16 -9.63
CA LEU A 219 -10.06 -6.77 -8.26
C LEU A 219 -9.66 -5.32 -7.95
N VAL A 220 -8.43 -4.92 -8.32
CA VAL A 220 -7.95 -3.55 -8.09
C VAL A 220 -8.72 -2.56 -8.95
N ASN A 221 -8.88 -2.84 -10.25
CA ASN A 221 -9.59 -2.00 -11.20
C ASN A 221 -11.05 -1.75 -10.79
N HIS A 222 -11.72 -2.74 -10.19
CA HIS A 222 -13.06 -2.58 -9.63
C HIS A 222 -13.08 -1.48 -8.55
N GLN A 223 -12.14 -1.54 -7.59
CA GLN A 223 -12.02 -0.55 -6.51
C GLN A 223 -11.62 0.83 -7.05
N LEU A 224 -10.78 0.88 -8.07
CA LEU A 224 -10.34 2.13 -8.70
C LEU A 224 -11.51 2.92 -9.32
N ARG A 225 -12.53 2.26 -9.87
CA ARG A 225 -13.72 2.97 -10.38
C ARG A 225 -14.46 3.75 -9.29
N GLN A 226 -14.54 3.20 -8.09
CA GLN A 226 -15.16 3.87 -6.94
C GLN A 226 -14.28 5.01 -6.42
N LEU A 227 -12.97 4.75 -6.30
CA LEU A 227 -11.99 5.77 -5.91
C LEU A 227 -11.96 6.94 -6.90
N ARG A 228 -12.08 6.68 -8.21
CA ARG A 228 -12.18 7.71 -9.26
C ARG A 228 -13.34 8.65 -8.97
N SER A 229 -14.53 8.12 -8.76
CA SER A 229 -15.71 8.93 -8.46
C SER A 229 -15.50 9.78 -7.20
N GLN A 230 -14.88 9.22 -6.17
CA GLN A 230 -14.55 9.97 -4.95
C GLN A 230 -13.55 11.11 -5.22
N MET A 231 -12.47 10.84 -5.97
CA MET A 231 -11.43 11.82 -6.28
C MET A 231 -11.93 12.93 -7.20
N VAL A 232 -12.76 12.59 -8.19
CA VAL A 232 -13.41 13.57 -9.08
C VAL A 232 -14.36 14.45 -8.28
N LEU A 233 -15.21 13.87 -7.44
CA LEU A 233 -16.10 14.65 -6.58
C LEU A 233 -15.30 15.58 -5.64
N ALA A 234 -14.22 15.08 -5.04
CA ALA A 234 -13.35 15.86 -4.18
C ALA A 234 -12.77 17.07 -4.93
N ALA A 235 -12.33 16.89 -6.18
CA ALA A 235 -11.85 17.98 -7.02
C ALA A 235 -12.97 18.99 -7.34
N GLU A 236 -14.15 18.51 -7.73
CA GLU A 236 -15.31 19.35 -8.07
C GLU A 236 -15.84 20.19 -6.89
N LEU A 237 -15.64 19.72 -5.65
CA LEU A 237 -16.03 20.42 -4.42
C LEU A 237 -14.94 21.35 -3.87
N GLY A 238 -13.85 21.57 -4.62
CA GLY A 238 -12.77 22.50 -4.25
C GLY A 238 -11.55 21.83 -3.62
N ASN A 239 -11.28 20.57 -3.95
CA ASN A 239 -10.21 19.73 -3.38
C ASN A 239 -10.42 19.36 -1.90
N ALA A 240 -11.60 18.80 -1.61
CA ALA A 240 -11.83 18.09 -0.35
C ALA A 240 -10.80 16.97 -0.15
N ALA A 241 -10.52 16.62 1.10
CA ALA A 241 -9.66 15.47 1.40
C ALA A 241 -10.40 14.15 1.12
N VAL A 242 -9.71 13.24 0.46
CA VAL A 242 -10.15 11.89 0.14
C VAL A 242 -9.74 10.97 1.28
N ILE A 243 -10.70 10.42 2.01
CA ILE A 243 -10.43 9.32 2.96
C ILE A 243 -10.43 8.04 2.15
N LEU A 244 -9.26 7.43 2.02
CA LEU A 244 -9.05 6.27 1.16
C LEU A 244 -9.88 5.07 1.65
N PRO A 245 -10.40 4.24 0.74
CA PRO A 245 -10.98 2.97 1.14
C PRO A 245 -9.89 2.05 1.69
N ARG A 246 -10.31 1.00 2.40
CA ARG A 246 -9.43 -0.10 2.73
C ARG A 246 -9.24 -0.97 1.48
N PHE A 247 -8.11 -0.80 0.79
CA PHE A 247 -7.83 -1.57 -0.42
C PHE A 247 -7.64 -3.06 -0.12
N VAL A 248 -8.05 -3.87 -1.10
CA VAL A 248 -7.88 -5.33 -1.09
C VAL A 248 -7.11 -5.73 -2.34
N CYS A 249 -6.03 -6.49 -2.17
CA CYS A 249 -5.15 -6.90 -3.27
C CYS A 249 -5.02 -8.42 -3.36
N GLY A 250 -4.87 -8.89 -4.59
CA GLY A 250 -4.56 -10.29 -4.92
C GLY A 250 -3.09 -10.62 -5.12
N HIS A 251 -2.19 -9.65 -4.99
CA HIS A 251 -0.79 -9.79 -5.40
C HIS A 251 0.07 -8.80 -4.60
N ASP A 252 1.18 -9.27 -4.03
CA ASP A 252 2.22 -8.43 -3.43
C ASP A 252 3.00 -7.71 -4.54
N LYS A 253 3.37 -6.45 -4.32
CA LYS A 253 4.21 -5.69 -5.26
C LYS A 253 5.55 -6.36 -5.56
N ASN A 254 6.11 -7.08 -4.59
CA ASN A 254 7.40 -7.76 -4.66
C ASN A 254 7.26 -9.27 -4.90
N ALA A 255 6.06 -9.78 -5.21
CA ALA A 255 5.88 -11.18 -5.56
C ALA A 255 6.53 -11.45 -6.93
N TYR A 256 7.72 -12.03 -6.89
CA TYR A 256 8.43 -12.58 -8.04
C TYR A 256 8.02 -14.02 -8.37
N GLY A 257 7.04 -14.58 -7.64
CA GLY A 257 6.63 -15.98 -7.74
C GLY A 257 5.13 -16.15 -8.03
N LEU A 258 4.75 -17.41 -8.24
CA LEU A 258 3.40 -17.84 -8.57
C LEU A 258 2.44 -17.62 -7.38
N GLY A 259 1.18 -17.32 -7.68
CA GLY A 259 0.12 -17.15 -6.67
C GLY A 259 0.13 -15.81 -5.93
N GLY A 260 0.90 -14.82 -6.40
CA GLY A 260 0.83 -13.43 -5.93
C GLY A 260 1.43 -13.15 -4.55
N ARG A 261 2.26 -14.05 -4.02
CA ARG A 261 2.99 -13.86 -2.75
C ARG A 261 4.49 -13.90 -3.00
N VAL A 262 5.26 -13.29 -2.11
CA VAL A 262 6.71 -13.56 -2.08
C VAL A 262 6.95 -15.00 -1.65
N LEU A 263 7.91 -15.69 -2.28
CA LEU A 263 8.24 -17.07 -1.92
C LEU A 263 8.56 -17.19 -0.42
N GLY A 264 7.88 -18.11 0.27
CA GLY A 264 7.99 -18.31 1.73
C GLY A 264 7.07 -17.43 2.57
N SER A 265 6.28 -16.54 1.95
CA SER A 265 5.23 -15.79 2.63
C SER A 265 4.11 -16.70 3.15
N ARG A 266 3.49 -16.30 4.25
CA ARG A 266 2.25 -16.88 4.80
C ARG A 266 1.06 -15.93 4.70
N MET A 267 1.20 -14.83 3.96
CA MET A 267 0.12 -13.89 3.72
C MET A 267 -1.06 -14.62 3.10
N ARG A 268 -2.26 -14.39 3.62
CA ARG A 268 -3.49 -14.90 3.00
C ARG A 268 -3.85 -13.99 1.84
N ILE A 269 -4.26 -14.57 0.71
CA ILE A 269 -4.78 -13.80 -0.42
C ILE A 269 -6.29 -14.07 -0.55
N PRO A 270 -7.12 -13.05 -0.79
CA PRO A 270 -6.78 -11.63 -0.82
C PRO A 270 -6.38 -11.05 0.55
N PHE A 271 -5.61 -9.96 0.55
CA PHE A 271 -5.20 -9.26 1.76
C PHE A 271 -5.52 -7.77 1.69
N HIS A 272 -5.54 -7.13 2.85
CA HIS A 272 -5.61 -5.68 2.94
C HIS A 272 -4.27 -5.07 2.57
N CYS A 273 -4.16 -4.52 1.37
CA CYS A 273 -2.93 -3.90 0.91
C CYS A 273 -2.84 -2.44 1.36
N PRO A 274 -1.66 -1.99 1.81
CA PRO A 274 -1.40 -0.58 2.08
C PRO A 274 -1.64 0.27 0.84
N ALA A 275 -2.17 1.48 1.04
CA ALA A 275 -2.50 2.36 -0.08
C ALA A 275 -1.30 2.69 -0.98
N ASP A 276 -0.07 2.63 -0.48
CA ASP A 276 1.15 2.92 -1.25
C ASP A 276 1.51 1.84 -2.28
N MET A 277 0.79 0.71 -2.28
CA MET A 277 0.83 -0.25 -3.38
C MET A 277 0.02 0.21 -4.60
N ILE A 278 -0.98 1.07 -4.39
CA ILE A 278 -1.88 1.57 -5.43
C ILE A 278 -1.56 3.02 -5.82
N LEU A 279 -1.17 3.84 -4.84
CA LEU A 279 -0.98 5.29 -4.97
C LEU A 279 0.51 5.69 -4.91
N ASP A 280 0.89 6.67 -5.74
CA ASP A 280 2.20 7.33 -5.63
C ASP A 280 2.16 8.47 -4.61
N PHE A 281 2.55 8.16 -3.38
CA PHE A 281 2.65 9.13 -2.31
C PHE A 281 3.71 10.23 -2.52
N ARG A 282 4.66 10.06 -3.45
CA ARG A 282 5.58 11.15 -3.84
C ARG A 282 4.82 12.21 -4.60
N ALA A 283 4.03 11.80 -5.59
CA ALA A 283 3.19 12.70 -6.36
C ALA A 283 2.12 13.36 -5.47
N ILE A 284 1.50 12.60 -4.55
CA ILE A 284 0.56 13.16 -3.57
C ILE A 284 1.24 14.22 -2.69
N LYS A 285 2.43 13.95 -2.15
CA LYS A 285 3.18 14.94 -1.36
C LYS A 285 3.41 16.24 -2.13
N GLN A 286 3.80 16.11 -3.40
CA GLN A 286 4.17 17.24 -4.24
C GLN A 286 2.97 18.10 -4.64
N HIS A 287 1.84 17.49 -4.99
CA HIS A 287 0.72 18.23 -5.58
C HIS A 287 -0.51 18.34 -4.66
N ARG A 288 -0.69 17.41 -3.70
CA ARG A 288 -1.85 17.34 -2.78
C ARG A 288 -1.48 16.84 -1.36
N PRO A 289 -0.56 17.51 -0.62
CA PRO A 289 0.00 17.01 0.65
C PRO A 289 -1.00 16.82 1.81
N ALA A 290 -2.21 17.36 1.71
CA ALA A 290 -3.31 17.16 2.67
C ALA A 290 -4.57 16.56 2.02
N GLY A 291 -4.46 16.12 0.76
CA GLY A 291 -5.59 15.69 -0.05
C GLY A 291 -6.03 14.25 0.22
N PHE A 292 -5.24 13.45 0.93
CA PHE A 292 -5.53 12.04 1.17
C PHE A 292 -5.34 11.67 2.64
N LYS A 293 -6.22 10.81 3.15
CA LYS A 293 -6.18 10.24 4.49
C LYS A 293 -6.32 8.73 4.41
N GLU A 294 -5.70 8.06 5.35
CA GLU A 294 -5.78 6.60 5.52
C GLU A 294 -7.21 6.11 5.81
N TYR A 295 -7.49 4.84 5.50
CA TYR A 295 -8.82 4.26 5.64
C TYR A 295 -9.33 4.22 7.09
N ASN A 296 -8.43 4.18 8.07
CA ASN A 296 -8.77 4.18 9.49
C ASN A 296 -8.85 5.60 10.08
N PHE A 297 -8.74 6.66 9.27
CA PHE A 297 -8.70 8.05 9.73
C PHE A 297 -9.88 8.40 10.64
N LEU A 298 -11.10 7.98 10.27
CA LEU A 298 -12.32 8.25 11.04
C LEU A 298 -12.40 7.49 12.37
N LEU A 299 -11.54 6.49 12.60
CA LEU A 299 -11.44 5.75 13.86
C LEU A 299 -10.54 6.46 14.88
N LYS A 300 -9.78 7.47 14.44
CA LYS A 300 -8.86 8.23 15.30
C LYS A 300 -9.62 9.29 16.08
N SER A 301 -9.22 9.52 17.33
CA SER A 301 -9.84 10.54 18.20
C SER A 301 -9.87 11.94 17.59
N GLY A 302 -8.83 12.30 16.81
CA GLY A 302 -8.79 13.59 16.10
C GLY A 302 -9.88 13.78 15.05
N ALA A 303 -10.56 12.71 14.60
CA ALA A 303 -11.63 12.77 13.61
C ALA A 303 -13.04 12.79 14.22
N GLU A 304 -13.18 12.76 15.55
CA GLU A 304 -14.48 12.68 16.25
C GLU A 304 -15.45 13.80 15.85
N LEU A 305 -14.97 15.02 15.63
CA LEU A 305 -15.81 16.14 15.22
C LEU A 305 -16.42 15.90 13.83
N HIS A 306 -15.63 15.37 12.89
CA HIS A 306 -16.09 15.08 11.53
C HIS A 306 -17.15 13.97 11.53
N ASN A 307 -17.02 12.98 12.41
CA ASN A 307 -18.04 11.94 12.59
C ASN A 307 -19.36 12.53 13.12
N LYS A 308 -19.31 13.54 14.00
CA LYS A 308 -20.50 14.20 14.56
C LYS A 308 -21.21 15.13 13.56
N THR A 309 -20.46 15.68 12.61
CA THR A 309 -20.99 16.59 11.60
C THR A 309 -21.29 15.89 10.27
N ARG A 310 -21.02 14.60 10.14
CA ARG A 310 -21.18 13.78 8.94
C ARG A 310 -22.56 13.92 8.28
N LEU A 311 -22.57 14.02 6.96
CA LEU A 311 -23.76 13.84 6.12
C LEU A 311 -23.70 12.48 5.44
N ASP A 312 -24.65 11.61 5.76
CA ASP A 312 -24.78 10.30 5.13
C ASP A 312 -25.50 10.41 3.78
N VAL A 313 -24.90 9.87 2.72
CA VAL A 313 -25.38 9.98 1.35
C VAL A 313 -25.59 8.59 0.77
N TYR A 314 -26.83 8.25 0.46
CA TYR A 314 -27.19 6.95 -0.10
C TYR A 314 -27.37 7.07 -1.62
N ILE A 315 -26.52 6.38 -2.38
CA ILE A 315 -26.65 6.24 -3.83
C ILE A 315 -27.74 5.22 -4.10
N CYS A 316 -28.82 5.67 -4.71
CA CYS A 316 -29.97 4.84 -4.99
C CYS A 316 -29.71 3.84 -6.11
N GLN A 317 -30.51 2.77 -6.13
CA GLN A 317 -30.59 1.91 -7.30
C GLN A 317 -31.28 2.63 -8.47
N PRO A 318 -31.05 2.19 -9.72
CA PRO A 318 -31.81 2.69 -10.86
C PRO A 318 -33.32 2.60 -10.58
N ASP A 319 -34.06 3.65 -10.98
CA ASP A 319 -35.52 3.75 -10.88
C ASP A 319 -36.11 3.78 -9.45
N GLU A 320 -35.27 3.88 -8.43
CA GLU A 320 -35.73 4.01 -7.05
C GLU A 320 -36.39 5.39 -6.79
N LEU A 321 -37.55 5.38 -6.14
CA LEU A 321 -38.33 6.59 -5.83
C LEU A 321 -37.78 7.34 -4.61
N GLY A 322 -37.95 8.67 -4.62
CA GLY A 322 -37.59 9.53 -3.48
C GLY A 322 -36.11 9.87 -3.39
N CYS A 323 -35.39 9.77 -4.51
CA CYS A 323 -33.98 10.12 -4.61
C CYS A 323 -33.80 11.47 -5.31
N GLU A 324 -32.94 12.33 -4.76
CA GLU A 324 -32.66 13.66 -5.28
C GLU A 324 -32.01 13.57 -6.68
N THR A 325 -32.50 14.38 -7.61
CA THR A 325 -31.97 14.42 -8.98
C THR A 325 -30.69 15.25 -9.11
N GLY A 326 -30.40 16.11 -8.12
CA GLY A 326 -29.28 17.05 -8.15
C GLY A 326 -29.59 18.39 -8.83
N ASP A 327 -30.86 18.68 -9.13
CA ASP A 327 -31.25 19.94 -9.76
C ASP A 327 -31.34 21.11 -8.78
N THR A 328 -31.52 20.80 -7.49
CA THR A 328 -31.52 21.75 -6.38
C THR A 328 -30.52 21.34 -5.30
N PRO A 329 -30.02 22.29 -4.48
CA PRO A 329 -29.19 21.98 -3.32
C PRO A 329 -29.88 20.99 -2.37
N VAL A 330 -29.09 20.23 -1.61
CA VAL A 330 -29.59 19.30 -0.60
C VAL A 330 -30.61 19.97 0.32
N LYS A 331 -31.82 19.40 0.39
CA LYS A 331 -32.78 19.66 1.47
C LYS A 331 -32.53 18.64 2.57
N LEU A 332 -31.85 19.06 3.63
CA LEU A 332 -31.55 18.19 4.76
C LEU A 332 -32.85 17.73 5.43
N THR A 333 -33.04 16.41 5.55
CA THR A 333 -34.11 15.82 6.36
C THR A 333 -33.66 15.66 7.82
N TYR A 334 -34.61 15.35 8.71
CA TYR A 334 -34.43 15.25 10.17
C TYR A 334 -33.38 14.22 10.65
N ARG A 335 -32.71 13.51 9.73
CA ARG A 335 -31.71 12.46 10.02
C ARG A 335 -30.31 12.73 9.45
N GLN A 336 -30.01 13.93 8.94
CA GLN A 336 -28.71 14.26 8.32
C GLN A 336 -28.32 13.25 7.23
N SER A 337 -29.31 12.79 6.47
CA SER A 337 -29.12 11.84 5.38
C SER A 337 -29.77 12.35 4.09
N VAL A 338 -29.14 12.05 2.96
CA VAL A 338 -29.63 12.37 1.61
C VAL A 338 -29.62 11.10 0.77
N ARG A 339 -30.61 10.96 -0.09
CA ARG A 339 -30.67 9.91 -1.10
C ARG A 339 -30.49 10.55 -2.46
N ILE A 340 -29.61 10.03 -3.29
CA ILE A 340 -29.29 10.62 -4.59
C ILE A 340 -29.46 9.59 -5.69
N GLN A 341 -30.04 10.02 -6.82
CA GLN A 341 -30.10 9.17 -8.00
C GLN A 341 -28.69 8.89 -8.52
N PRO A 342 -28.40 7.68 -9.04
CA PRO A 342 -27.11 7.40 -9.65
C PRO A 342 -26.92 8.20 -10.93
N ARG A 343 -25.69 8.18 -11.48
CA ARG A 343 -25.32 8.74 -12.78
C ARG A 343 -25.64 10.23 -12.90
N ARG A 344 -25.26 11.03 -11.89
CA ARG A 344 -25.40 12.49 -11.94
C ARG A 344 -24.29 13.15 -12.72
N THR A 345 -24.59 14.27 -13.36
CA THR A 345 -23.57 15.13 -13.97
C THR A 345 -22.74 15.83 -12.89
N LEU A 346 -21.51 16.23 -13.21
CA LEU A 346 -20.67 16.97 -12.27
C LEU A 346 -21.33 18.29 -11.81
N ALA A 347 -22.06 18.96 -12.71
CA ALA A 347 -22.82 20.17 -12.37
C ALA A 347 -23.95 19.92 -11.35
N GLN A 348 -24.64 18.79 -11.44
CA GLN A 348 -25.65 18.39 -10.45
C GLN A 348 -25.01 18.08 -9.10
N LEU A 349 -23.90 17.35 -9.09
CA LEU A 349 -23.18 17.02 -7.86
C LEU A 349 -22.62 18.27 -7.16
N ARG A 350 -22.08 19.22 -7.92
CA ARG A 350 -21.64 20.53 -7.38
C ARG A 350 -22.80 21.29 -6.75
N ARG A 351 -23.94 21.41 -7.46
CA ARG A 351 -25.13 22.08 -6.94
C ARG A 351 -25.65 21.44 -5.66
N LEU A 352 -25.60 20.11 -5.58
CA LEU A 352 -26.12 19.35 -4.46
C LEU A 352 -25.18 19.44 -3.25
N PHE A 353 -23.87 19.24 -3.42
CA PHE A 353 -22.95 19.02 -2.29
C PHE A 353 -22.07 20.21 -1.87
N LEU A 354 -21.94 21.28 -2.67
CA LEU A 354 -20.98 22.35 -2.35
C LEU A 354 -21.31 23.09 -1.04
N SER A 355 -22.58 23.34 -0.76
CA SER A 355 -23.01 23.91 0.54
C SER A 355 -22.95 22.86 1.65
N ALA A 356 -23.35 21.63 1.34
CA ALA A 356 -23.42 20.53 2.30
C ALA A 356 -22.03 20.21 2.90
N ILE A 357 -20.99 20.08 2.07
CA ILE A 357 -19.63 19.77 2.56
C ILE A 357 -19.07 20.88 3.47
N ARG A 358 -19.41 22.14 3.21
CA ARG A 358 -19.00 23.28 4.07
C ARG A 358 -19.66 23.23 5.44
N GLN A 359 -20.91 22.78 5.50
CA GLN A 359 -21.68 22.67 6.74
C GLN A 359 -21.30 21.41 7.54
N HIS A 360 -21.23 20.27 6.87
CA HIS A 360 -21.09 18.94 7.49
C HIS A 360 -19.64 18.50 7.62
N ARG A 361 -18.70 19.10 6.89
CA ARG A 361 -17.25 18.80 6.87
C ARG A 361 -16.89 17.36 6.45
N LEU A 362 -17.82 16.41 6.46
CA LEU A 362 -17.66 15.04 5.99
C LEU A 362 -18.90 14.61 5.20
N LEU A 363 -18.70 14.24 3.93
CA LEU A 363 -19.68 13.52 3.14
C LEU A 363 -19.32 12.03 3.15
N TYR A 364 -20.26 11.18 3.60
CA TYR A 364 -20.04 9.74 3.69
C TYR A 364 -21.03 9.02 2.78
N PHE A 365 -20.50 8.31 1.77
CA PHE A 365 -21.31 7.69 0.74
C PHE A 365 -21.55 6.21 1.02
N HIS A 366 -22.79 5.79 0.79
CA HIS A 366 -23.26 4.41 0.86
C HIS A 366 -23.78 3.99 -0.52
N GLY A 367 -23.55 2.72 -0.88
CA GLY A 367 -23.92 2.16 -2.19
C GLY A 367 -22.80 2.27 -3.22
N ASP A 368 -23.13 2.02 -4.47
CA ASP A 368 -22.13 1.93 -5.55
C ASP A 368 -21.57 3.32 -5.94
N MET A 369 -20.42 3.65 -5.34
CA MET A 369 -19.71 4.90 -5.59
C MET A 369 -19.25 5.05 -7.05
N ALA A 370 -18.98 3.94 -7.76
CA ALA A 370 -18.60 4.02 -9.18
C ALA A 370 -19.76 4.54 -10.04
N ASN A 371 -21.01 4.24 -9.64
CA ASN A 371 -22.21 4.68 -10.33
C ASN A 371 -22.73 6.06 -9.90
N LEU A 372 -22.02 6.80 -9.02
CA LEU A 372 -22.45 8.12 -8.58
C LEU A 372 -22.62 9.12 -9.75
N MET A 373 -21.70 9.07 -10.72
CA MET A 373 -21.54 10.14 -11.71
C MET A 373 -21.39 9.63 -13.13
N VAL A 374 -21.71 10.51 -14.08
CA VAL A 374 -21.33 10.40 -15.49
C VAL A 374 -20.51 11.63 -15.87
N MET A 375 -19.53 11.42 -16.73
CA MET A 375 -18.63 12.48 -17.21
C MET A 375 -18.68 12.54 -18.73
N THR A 376 -18.55 13.75 -19.28
CA THR A 376 -18.30 13.95 -20.71
C THR A 376 -16.85 13.60 -21.07
N GLU A 377 -16.55 13.44 -22.36
CA GLU A 377 -15.17 13.22 -22.84
C GLU A 377 -14.21 14.32 -22.36
N ASP A 378 -14.62 15.59 -22.46
CA ASP A 378 -13.83 16.73 -21.96
C ASP A 378 -13.58 16.67 -20.44
N GLU A 379 -14.56 16.16 -19.68
CA GLU A 379 -14.42 15.97 -18.24
C GLU A 379 -13.47 14.81 -17.90
N ILE A 380 -13.57 13.70 -18.63
CA ILE A 380 -12.66 12.55 -18.51
C ILE A 380 -11.23 13.00 -18.82
N TRP A 381 -11.03 13.71 -19.93
CA TRP A 381 -9.74 14.24 -20.34
C TRP A 381 -9.11 15.14 -19.27
N ARG A 382 -9.90 16.09 -18.73
CA ARG A 382 -9.44 17.03 -17.70
C ARG A 382 -9.10 16.34 -16.39
N HIS A 383 -9.94 15.44 -15.91
CA HIS A 383 -9.69 14.78 -14.63
C HIS A 383 -8.62 13.70 -14.73
N SER A 384 -8.51 12.98 -15.84
CA SER A 384 -7.46 11.98 -16.03
C SER A 384 -6.07 12.62 -16.04
N SER A 385 -5.87 13.70 -16.78
CA SER A 385 -4.58 14.43 -16.80
C SER A 385 -4.13 14.94 -15.43
N GLU A 386 -5.06 15.21 -14.51
CA GLU A 386 -4.73 15.69 -13.17
C GLU A 386 -4.62 14.59 -12.12
N LEU A 387 -5.52 13.61 -12.13
CA LEU A 387 -5.63 12.60 -11.07
C LEU A 387 -4.73 11.39 -11.31
N GLN A 388 -4.44 11.06 -12.57
CA GLN A 388 -3.65 9.89 -12.93
C GLN A 388 -2.20 9.96 -12.41
N LYS A 389 -1.68 11.18 -12.19
CA LYS A 389 -0.36 11.46 -11.61
C LYS A 389 -0.16 10.85 -10.21
N PHE A 390 -1.24 10.54 -9.50
CA PHE A 390 -1.21 10.00 -8.14
C PHE A 390 -1.24 8.47 -8.08
N MET A 391 -1.26 7.80 -9.23
CA MET A 391 -1.63 6.40 -9.32
C MET A 391 -0.51 5.57 -9.94
N GLY A 392 -0.26 4.39 -9.37
CA GLY A 392 0.54 3.35 -10.04
C GLY A 392 -0.25 2.53 -11.08
N TYR A 393 -1.58 2.68 -11.07
CA TYR A 393 -2.54 2.02 -11.95
C TYR A 393 -3.27 3.06 -12.80
N ASP A 394 -3.81 2.65 -13.94
CA ASP A 394 -4.70 3.51 -14.73
C ASP A 394 -6.08 3.66 -14.05
N LEU A 395 -6.38 4.86 -13.54
CA LEU A 395 -7.62 5.17 -12.82
C LEU A 395 -8.82 5.33 -13.76
N PHE A 396 -8.57 5.60 -15.05
CA PHE A 396 -9.59 5.84 -16.06
C PHE A 396 -9.65 4.73 -17.11
N TRP A 397 -9.04 3.57 -16.83
CA TRP A 397 -8.89 2.42 -17.73
C TRP A 397 -10.16 2.01 -18.50
N ASP A 398 -11.35 2.13 -17.89
CA ASP A 398 -12.66 1.75 -18.47
C ASP A 398 -13.40 2.88 -19.18
N LEU A 399 -12.79 4.07 -19.34
CA LEU A 399 -13.40 5.23 -19.98
C LEU A 399 -12.55 5.71 -21.15
N PRO A 400 -13.07 5.80 -22.38
CA PRO A 400 -12.30 6.28 -23.52
C PRO A 400 -11.96 7.78 -23.39
N GLY A 401 -10.87 8.20 -24.03
CA GLY A 401 -10.45 9.60 -24.13
C GLY A 401 -9.61 10.08 -22.94
N HIS A 402 -9.06 9.19 -22.13
CA HIS A 402 -8.27 9.53 -20.94
C HIS A 402 -6.75 9.51 -21.19
N PHE A 403 -6.02 10.16 -20.28
CA PHE A 403 -4.56 10.03 -20.19
C PHE A 403 -4.14 8.93 -19.23
N THR A 404 -3.14 8.14 -19.65
CA THR A 404 -2.45 7.18 -18.78
C THR A 404 -1.41 7.87 -17.89
N ALA A 405 -0.84 7.10 -16.94
CA ALA A 405 0.28 7.56 -16.12
C ALA A 405 1.53 7.96 -16.93
N SER A 406 1.65 7.48 -18.18
CA SER A 406 2.73 7.82 -19.10
C SER A 406 2.36 8.96 -20.06
N GLU A 407 1.31 9.73 -19.74
CA GLU A 407 0.82 10.87 -20.54
C GLU A 407 0.44 10.50 -21.98
N ARG A 408 0.09 9.23 -22.23
CA ARG A 408 -0.46 8.78 -23.49
C ARG A 408 -1.98 8.92 -23.46
N GLN A 409 -2.56 9.51 -24.50
CA GLN A 409 -4.01 9.51 -24.70
C GLN A 409 -4.45 8.14 -25.22
N LEU A 410 -5.45 7.55 -24.57
CA LEU A 410 -6.12 6.32 -25.03
C LEU A 410 -7.56 6.66 -25.39
N ASN A 411 -7.99 6.27 -26.59
CA ASN A 411 -9.34 6.50 -27.09
C ASN A 411 -10.24 5.25 -26.98
N ASP A 412 -9.70 4.15 -26.44
CA ASP A 412 -10.40 2.89 -26.20
C ASP A 412 -10.34 2.52 -24.72
N THR A 413 -11.27 1.68 -24.27
CA THR A 413 -11.20 1.07 -22.94
C THR A 413 -10.02 0.10 -22.90
N TRP A 414 -9.09 0.28 -21.97
CA TRP A 414 -8.02 -0.67 -21.76
C TRP A 414 -8.59 -1.92 -21.09
N GLN A 415 -8.62 -3.04 -21.81
CA GLN A 415 -8.70 -4.35 -21.19
C GLN A 415 -7.30 -4.96 -21.18
N ALA A 416 -7.01 -5.79 -20.20
CA ALA A 416 -5.80 -6.60 -20.25
C ALA A 416 -5.96 -7.62 -21.38
N VAL A 417 -5.55 -7.24 -22.59
CA VAL A 417 -5.64 -8.11 -23.77
C VAL A 417 -4.47 -9.07 -23.76
N LEU A 418 -4.77 -10.36 -23.85
CA LEU A 418 -3.82 -11.40 -24.22
C LEU A 418 -3.56 -11.30 -25.72
N GLU A 419 -2.76 -10.34 -26.15
CA GLU A 419 -2.22 -10.37 -27.51
C GLU A 419 -1.03 -11.34 -27.53
N GLU A 420 -1.02 -12.26 -28.50
CA GLU A 420 0.13 -13.13 -28.79
C GLU A 420 1.39 -12.26 -28.90
N TYR A 421 2.27 -12.39 -27.91
CA TYR A 421 3.56 -11.72 -27.89
C TYR A 421 4.41 -12.30 -29.04
N ARG A 422 4.36 -11.68 -30.22
CA ARG A 422 5.41 -11.86 -31.21
C ARG A 422 6.63 -11.13 -30.69
N GLY A 423 7.58 -11.91 -30.17
CA GLY A 423 8.86 -11.41 -29.67
C GLY A 423 9.49 -10.43 -30.66
N CYS A 424 9.99 -9.32 -30.14
CA CYS A 424 10.91 -8.47 -30.89
C CYS A 424 12.29 -9.13 -30.89
N ASP A 425 12.89 -9.18 -32.08
CA ASP A 425 14.31 -9.47 -32.32
C ASP A 425 15.26 -8.62 -31.45
#